data_AF-A0A2I1IQN4-F1
#
_entry.id   AF-A0A2I1IQN4-F1
#
_cell.length_a   1.000
_cell.length_b   1.000
_cell.length_c   1.000
_cell.angle_alpha   90.00
_cell.angle_beta   90.00
_cell.angle_gamma   90.00
#
_symmetry.space_group_name_H-M   'P 1'
#
loop_
_entity.id
_entity.type
_entity.pdbx_description
1 polymer ?
#
loop_
_entity_poly.entity_id
_entity_poly.type
_entity_poly.pdbx_seq_one_letter_code
_entity_poly.pdbx_strand_id
1 'polypeptide(L)'
;MTSPSVDPKAHAGSTAAAPISSPTPVRTQSGSSLGELFSKLSDQVHTLVQGEIDLAKAKAGQMAKKCGTGGALLAVAGVLALYMLGLLLWAAVYGIAVALPMWASCLIVAGVLLLIILILALIGSSMLKKGTKDKPEPQKGFKESIEAAKTGAQKGLGK
;
A
#
# COMPACT_ATOMS: atom_id res chain seq x y z
N MET A 1 34.44 5.00 -50.35
CA MET A 1 33.94 4.82 -51.73
C MET A 1 32.44 4.64 -51.61
N THR A 2 31.67 5.73 -51.63
CA THR A 2 30.93 6.29 -52.77
C THR A 2 29.43 6.27 -52.41
N SER A 3 28.92 7.40 -51.92
CA SER A 3 27.55 7.86 -52.25
C SER A 3 27.44 8.02 -53.78
N PRO A 4 26.26 8.15 -54.44
CA PRO A 4 24.98 8.70 -53.93
C PRO A 4 23.70 8.08 -54.55
N SER A 5 22.52 8.51 -54.10
CA SER A 5 21.39 8.75 -55.02
C SER A 5 20.46 9.79 -54.42
N VAL A 6 20.44 10.95 -55.06
CA VAL A 6 19.59 12.10 -54.80
C VAL A 6 18.53 12.09 -55.89
N ASP A 7 17.26 12.04 -55.52
CA ASP A 7 16.16 12.33 -56.44
C ASP A 7 15.94 13.85 -56.51
N PRO A 8 16.06 14.47 -57.70
CA PRO A 8 15.77 15.86 -57.94
C PRO A 8 14.40 15.98 -58.60
N LYS A 9 13.38 16.47 -57.89
CA LYS A 9 12.19 17.01 -58.56
C LYS A 9 12.09 18.51 -58.33
N ALA A 10 12.70 19.21 -59.28
CA ALA A 10 12.42 20.59 -59.58
C ALA A 10 10.93 20.77 -59.90
N HIS A 11 10.29 21.72 -59.24
CA HIS A 11 9.26 22.54 -59.87
C HIS A 11 9.73 23.98 -59.82
N ALA A 12 10.09 24.47 -61.00
CA ALA A 12 10.31 25.87 -61.28
C ALA A 12 8.96 26.60 -61.35
N GLY A 13 9.00 27.88 -60.98
CA GLY A 13 8.08 28.90 -61.49
C GLY A 13 6.97 29.31 -60.53
N SER A 14 7.18 30.42 -59.81
CA SER A 14 6.27 31.55 -59.89
C SER A 14 6.89 32.80 -59.26
N THR A 15 7.35 33.71 -60.11
CA THR A 15 7.60 35.11 -59.80
C THR A 15 6.26 35.83 -59.82
N ALA A 16 5.83 36.45 -58.71
CA ALA A 16 5.06 37.70 -58.74
C ALA A 16 4.76 38.22 -57.33
N ALA A 17 5.22 39.44 -57.08
CA ALA A 17 4.53 40.53 -56.42
C ALA A 17 3.99 40.36 -54.98
N ALA A 18 4.58 41.13 -54.07
CA ALA A 18 3.97 41.55 -52.82
C ALA A 18 2.61 42.24 -53.05
N PRO A 19 1.66 42.02 -52.13
CA PRO A 19 1.03 43.16 -51.47
C PRO A 19 1.22 43.08 -49.95
N ILE A 20 2.00 44.03 -49.43
CA ILE A 20 1.95 44.43 -48.03
C ILE A 20 0.61 45.15 -47.79
N SER A 21 -0.37 44.50 -47.16
CA SER A 21 -1.44 45.12 -46.36
C SER A 21 -2.44 44.10 -45.82
N SER A 22 -2.22 43.62 -44.61
CA SER A 22 -3.25 43.59 -43.57
C SER A 22 -2.52 43.61 -42.23
N PRO A 23 -2.71 44.62 -41.35
CA PRO A 23 -2.34 44.44 -39.96
C PRO A 23 -3.21 43.30 -39.45
N THR A 24 -2.61 42.12 -39.23
CA THR A 24 -3.23 41.10 -38.38
C THR A 24 -3.65 41.84 -37.13
N PRO A 25 -4.95 41.84 -36.74
CA PRO A 25 -5.30 42.41 -35.47
C PRO A 25 -4.46 41.63 -34.47
N VAL A 26 -3.53 42.33 -33.82
CA VAL A 26 -2.97 41.85 -32.57
C VAL A 26 -4.22 41.59 -31.76
N ARG A 27 -4.63 40.32 -31.66
CA ARG A 27 -5.48 39.88 -30.58
C ARG A 27 -4.59 40.19 -29.40
N THR A 28 -4.80 41.38 -28.86
CA THR A 28 -4.33 41.80 -27.56
C THR A 28 -4.70 40.60 -26.71
N GLN A 29 -3.67 39.85 -26.33
CA GLN A 29 -3.79 38.86 -25.30
C GLN A 29 -4.05 39.71 -24.06
N SER A 30 -5.30 40.17 -23.94
CA SER A 30 -5.82 40.87 -22.80
C SER A 30 -5.46 39.97 -21.65
N GLY A 31 -4.51 40.44 -20.82
CA GLY A 31 -3.72 39.60 -19.95
C GLY A 31 -4.58 38.56 -19.26
N SER A 32 -4.11 37.31 -19.24
CA SER A 32 -4.77 36.24 -18.48
C SER A 32 -5.23 36.83 -17.18
N SER A 33 -6.55 36.95 -17.05
CA SER A 33 -7.12 37.65 -15.91
C SER A 33 -6.65 36.92 -14.65
N LEU A 34 -6.57 37.62 -13.51
CA LEU A 34 -6.26 36.97 -12.24
C LEU A 34 -7.17 35.75 -11.98
N GLY A 35 -8.38 35.73 -12.55
CA GLY A 35 -9.29 34.59 -12.56
C GLY A 35 -8.82 33.38 -13.37
N GLU A 36 -8.15 33.56 -14.52
CA GLU A 36 -7.61 32.43 -15.31
C GLU A 36 -6.39 31.79 -14.63
N LEU A 37 -5.52 32.59 -14.01
CA LEU A 37 -4.36 32.08 -13.27
C LEU A 37 -4.80 31.32 -12.02
N PHE A 38 -5.82 31.84 -11.31
CA PHE A 38 -6.41 31.16 -10.16
C PHE A 38 -7.13 29.86 -10.56
N SER A 39 -7.82 29.85 -11.71
CA SER A 39 -8.44 28.64 -12.27
C SER A 39 -7.39 27.58 -12.61
N LYS A 40 -6.28 27.96 -13.26
CA LYS A 40 -5.19 27.02 -13.60
C LYS A 40 -4.45 26.50 -12.37
N LEU A 41 -4.26 27.32 -11.35
CA LEU A 41 -3.67 26.90 -10.07
C LEU A 41 -4.60 25.91 -9.35
N SER A 42 -5.91 26.17 -9.35
CA SER A 42 -6.93 25.29 -8.77
C SER A 42 -6.99 23.94 -9.49
N ASP A 43 -6.93 23.94 -10.82
CA ASP A 43 -6.88 22.72 -11.63
C ASP A 43 -5.57 21.92 -11.41
N GLN A 44 -4.43 22.60 -11.22
CA GLN A 44 -3.16 21.94 -10.91
C GLN A 44 -3.19 21.30 -9.51
N VAL A 45 -3.71 22.00 -8.51
CA VAL A 45 -3.86 21.45 -7.15
C VAL A 45 -4.81 20.25 -7.18
N HIS A 46 -5.93 20.33 -7.91
CA HIS A 46 -6.84 19.20 -8.07
C HIS A 46 -6.16 18.00 -8.73
N THR A 47 -5.35 18.23 -9.78
CA THR A 47 -4.60 17.18 -10.47
C THR A 47 -3.53 16.53 -9.58
N LEU A 48 -2.85 17.30 -8.73
CA LEU A 48 -1.88 16.78 -7.77
C LEU A 48 -2.53 15.91 -6.70
N VAL A 49 -3.66 16.36 -6.13
CA VAL A 49 -4.43 15.58 -5.16
C VAL A 49 -4.91 14.26 -5.78
N GLN A 50 -5.41 14.29 -7.00
CA GLN A 50 -5.78 13.07 -7.73
C GLN A 50 -4.58 12.15 -7.98
N GLY A 51 -3.42 12.71 -8.30
CA GLY A 51 -2.17 11.97 -8.47
C GLY A 51 -1.70 11.29 -7.18
N GLU A 52 -1.80 11.96 -6.03
CA GLU A 52 -1.49 11.35 -4.73
C GLU A 52 -2.48 10.24 -4.36
N ILE A 53 -3.76 10.41 -4.66
CA ILE A 53 -4.78 9.38 -4.44
C ILE A 53 -4.50 8.16 -5.31
N ASP A 54 -4.20 8.35 -6.59
CA ASP A 54 -3.88 7.25 -7.51
C ASP A 54 -2.59 6.54 -7.12
N LEU A 55 -1.58 7.28 -6.69
CA LEU A 55 -0.33 6.71 -6.18
C LEU A 55 -0.57 5.95 -4.87
N ALA A 56 -1.33 6.52 -3.93
CA ALA A 56 -1.70 5.87 -2.69
C ALA A 56 -2.49 4.58 -2.96
N LYS A 57 -3.42 4.60 -3.92
CA LYS A 57 -4.19 3.43 -4.35
C LYS A 57 -3.31 2.37 -5.00
N ALA A 58 -2.37 2.77 -5.87
CA ALA A 58 -1.41 1.86 -6.48
C ALA A 58 -0.49 1.22 -5.43
N LYS A 59 0.03 2.01 -4.49
CA LYS A 59 0.87 1.54 -3.39
C LYS A 59 0.09 0.62 -2.45
N ALA A 60 -1.15 0.98 -2.10
CA ALA A 60 -2.05 0.15 -1.30
C ALA A 60 -2.32 -1.19 -2.00
N GLY A 61 -2.59 -1.18 -3.32
CA GLY A 61 -2.77 -2.40 -4.11
C GLY A 61 -1.52 -3.28 -4.16
N GLN A 62 -0.34 -2.70 -4.30
CA GLN A 62 0.93 -3.44 -4.24
C GLN A 62 1.19 -4.02 -2.85
N MET A 63 0.95 -3.25 -1.78
CA MET A 63 1.07 -3.71 -0.40
C MET A 63 0.07 -4.84 -0.12
N ALA A 64 -1.19 -4.70 -0.55
CA ALA A 64 -2.22 -5.72 -0.39
C ALA A 64 -1.85 -7.02 -1.12
N LYS A 65 -1.28 -6.95 -2.33
CA LYS A 65 -0.81 -8.15 -3.04
C LYS A 65 0.35 -8.82 -2.33
N LYS A 66 1.34 -8.05 -1.86
CA LYS A 66 2.52 -8.59 -1.15
C LYS A 66 2.14 -9.17 0.21
N CYS A 67 1.37 -8.45 1.02
CA CYS A 67 0.84 -8.94 2.30
C CYS A 67 -0.15 -10.08 2.11
N GLY A 68 -0.98 -10.06 1.07
CA GLY A 68 -1.95 -11.11 0.77
C GLY A 68 -1.27 -12.41 0.36
N THR A 69 -0.27 -12.34 -0.53
CA THR A 69 0.52 -13.52 -0.94
C THR A 69 1.33 -14.06 0.23
N GLY A 70 2.03 -13.19 0.97
CA GLY A 70 2.78 -13.60 2.16
C GLY A 70 1.88 -14.19 3.24
N GLY A 71 0.72 -13.59 3.49
CA GLY A 71 -0.28 -14.09 4.44
C GLY A 71 -0.85 -15.44 4.02
N ALA A 72 -1.15 -15.64 2.73
CA ALA A 72 -1.61 -16.93 2.21
C ALA A 72 -0.53 -18.02 2.35
N LEU A 73 0.73 -17.72 2.01
CA LEU A 73 1.84 -18.66 2.19
C LEU A 73 2.05 -19.01 3.66
N LEU A 74 2.00 -18.04 4.57
CA LEU A 74 2.11 -18.30 6.00
C LEU A 74 0.93 -19.10 6.54
N ALA A 75 -0.28 -18.90 6.03
CA ALA A 75 -1.43 -19.71 6.40
C ALA A 75 -1.23 -21.18 6.01
N VAL A 76 -0.82 -21.44 4.77
CA VAL A 76 -0.52 -22.80 4.29
C VAL A 76 0.64 -23.43 5.08
N ALA A 77 1.73 -22.67 5.27
CA ALA A 77 2.87 -23.12 6.06
C ALA A 77 2.47 -23.43 7.51
N GLY A 78 1.59 -22.63 8.12
CA GLY A 78 1.05 -22.87 9.45
C GLY A 78 0.27 -24.19 9.53
N VAL A 79 -0.62 -24.45 8.56
CA VAL A 79 -1.35 -25.72 8.48
C VAL A 79 -0.40 -26.91 8.31
N LEU A 80 0.56 -26.81 7.40
CA LEU A 80 1.57 -27.86 7.19
C LEU A 80 2.44 -28.10 8.44
N ALA A 81 2.81 -27.03 9.14
CA ALA A 81 3.56 -27.12 10.39
C ALA A 81 2.75 -27.85 11.48
N LEU A 82 1.43 -27.65 11.55
CA LEU A 82 0.55 -28.40 12.47
C LEU A 82 0.51 -29.90 12.13
N TYR A 83 0.39 -30.26 10.84
CA TYR A 83 0.45 -31.65 10.40
C TYR A 83 1.81 -32.29 10.70
N MET A 84 2.91 -31.57 10.41
CA MET A 84 4.26 -32.03 10.72
C MET A 84 4.47 -32.23 12.22
N LEU A 85 3.97 -31.31 13.05
CA LEU A 85 4.03 -31.46 14.50
C LEU A 85 3.27 -32.72 14.96
N GLY A 86 2.09 -32.99 14.40
CA GLY A 86 1.33 -34.21 14.67
C GLY A 86 2.10 -35.47 14.29
N LEU A 87 2.70 -35.51 13.11
CA LEU A 87 3.55 -36.63 12.67
C LEU A 87 4.77 -36.81 13.57
N LEU A 88 5.41 -35.72 13.99
CA LEU A 88 6.60 -35.76 14.85
C LEU A 88 6.25 -36.28 16.25
N LEU A 89 5.10 -35.85 16.81
CA LEU A 89 4.60 -36.37 18.08
C LEU A 89 4.27 -37.86 17.98
N TRP A 90 3.61 -38.27 16.89
CA TRP A 90 3.30 -39.68 16.67
C TRP A 90 4.57 -40.53 16.53
N ALA A 91 5.54 -40.07 15.74
CA ALA A 91 6.85 -40.70 15.60
C ALA A 91 7.61 -40.76 16.94
N ALA A 92 7.55 -39.70 17.75
CA ALA A 92 8.18 -39.68 19.08
C ALA A 92 7.52 -40.71 20.02
N VAL A 93 6.19 -40.78 20.05
CA VAL A 93 5.46 -41.78 20.84
C VAL A 93 5.85 -43.19 20.40
N TYR A 94 5.83 -43.47 19.09
CA TYR A 94 6.19 -44.79 18.57
C TYR A 94 7.66 -45.14 18.81
N GLY A 95 8.58 -44.17 18.66
CA GLY A 95 10.00 -44.38 18.91
C GLY A 95 10.30 -44.70 20.38
N ILE A 96 9.65 -44.02 21.32
CA ILE A 96 9.78 -44.29 22.76
C ILE A 96 9.05 -45.60 23.11
N ALA A 97 7.96 -45.92 22.42
CA ALA A 97 7.21 -47.16 22.65
C ALA A 97 7.99 -48.43 22.31
N VAL A 98 9.13 -48.34 21.61
CA VAL A 98 10.06 -49.46 21.41
C VAL A 98 10.74 -49.84 22.74
N ALA A 99 10.99 -48.86 23.62
CA ALA A 99 11.68 -49.07 24.89
C ALA A 99 10.73 -49.22 26.09
N LEU A 100 9.53 -48.62 26.02
CA LEU A 100 8.58 -48.50 27.13
C LEU A 100 7.14 -48.83 26.65
N PRO A 101 6.20 -49.20 27.54
CA PRO A 101 4.82 -49.39 27.15
C PRO A 101 4.18 -48.11 26.58
N MET A 102 3.23 -48.28 25.66
CA MET A 102 2.64 -47.18 24.86
C MET A 102 2.05 -46.06 25.74
N TRP A 103 1.44 -46.41 26.88
CA TRP A 103 0.87 -45.43 27.82
C TRP A 103 1.93 -44.51 28.45
N ALA A 104 3.10 -45.04 28.82
CA ALA A 104 4.18 -44.27 29.41
C ALA A 104 4.82 -43.32 28.37
N SER A 105 4.95 -43.80 27.13
CA SER A 105 5.45 -42.99 26.01
C SER A 105 4.56 -41.77 25.74
N CYS A 106 3.23 -41.97 25.74
CA CYS A 106 2.28 -40.85 25.62
C CYS A 106 2.41 -39.84 26.77
N LEU A 107 2.56 -40.30 28.02
CA LEU A 107 2.73 -39.38 29.17
C LEU A 107 4.01 -38.55 29.08
N ILE A 108 5.13 -39.15 28.69
CA ILE A 108 6.42 -38.45 28.57
C ILE A 108 6.33 -37.37 27.49
N VAL A 109 5.84 -37.73 26.28
CA VAL A 109 5.70 -36.79 25.17
C VAL A 109 4.73 -35.66 25.54
N ALA A 110 3.60 -35.99 26.18
CA ALA A 110 2.64 -35.00 26.64
C ALA A 110 3.23 -34.04 27.69
N GLY A 111 4.02 -34.55 28.64
CA GLY A 111 4.69 -33.74 29.66
C GLY A 111 5.69 -32.76 29.06
N VAL A 112 6.52 -33.23 28.12
CA VAL A 112 7.48 -32.37 27.39
C VAL A 112 6.73 -31.29 26.59
N LEU A 113 5.65 -31.66 25.90
CA LEU A 113 4.87 -30.72 25.10
C LEU A 113 4.20 -29.65 25.96
N LEU A 114 3.67 -30.01 27.13
CA LEU A 114 3.09 -29.08 28.09
C LEU A 114 4.13 -28.03 28.54
N LEU A 115 5.36 -28.48 28.82
CA LEU A 115 6.45 -27.60 29.23
C LEU A 115 6.79 -26.58 28.12
N ILE A 116 6.86 -27.04 26.86
CA ILE A 116 7.06 -26.17 25.69
C ILE A 116 5.91 -25.16 25.54
N ILE A 117 4.66 -25.62 25.65
CA ILE A 117 3.46 -24.76 25.57
C ILE A 117 3.51 -23.67 26.63
N LEU A 118 3.89 -24.01 27.87
CA LEU A 118 3.98 -23.05 28.96
C LEU A 118 5.01 -21.96 28.67
N ILE A 119 6.20 -22.34 28.19
CA ILE A 119 7.26 -21.38 27.82
C ILE A 119 6.79 -20.47 26.67
N LEU A 120 6.23 -21.06 25.61
CA LEU A 120 5.73 -20.30 24.45
C LEU A 120 4.58 -19.36 24.86
N ALA A 121 3.68 -19.79 25.72
CA ALA A 121 2.58 -18.96 26.21
C ALA A 121 3.09 -17.77 27.03
N LEU A 122 4.11 -17.96 27.88
CA LEU A 122 4.72 -16.88 28.65
C LEU A 122 5.43 -15.87 27.74
N ILE A 123 6.19 -16.33 26.75
CA ILE A 123 6.88 -15.47 25.79
C ILE A 123 5.86 -14.74 24.91
N GLY A 124 4.88 -15.45 24.38
CA GLY A 124 3.81 -14.91 23.54
C GLY A 124 2.98 -13.85 24.29
N SER A 125 2.60 -14.14 25.52
CA SER A 125 1.91 -13.17 26.40
C SER A 125 2.76 -11.93 26.63
N SER A 126 4.07 -12.10 26.85
CA SER A 126 5.00 -10.97 27.04
C SER A 126 5.16 -10.13 25.77
N MET A 127 5.22 -10.76 24.60
CA MET A 127 5.30 -10.10 23.29
C MET A 127 4.02 -9.33 22.98
N LEU A 128 2.85 -9.93 23.21
CA LEU A 128 1.56 -9.27 23.02
C LEU A 128 1.41 -8.08 23.98
N LYS A 129 1.79 -8.22 25.25
CA LYS A 129 1.77 -7.14 26.24
C LYS A 129 2.71 -5.99 25.87
N LYS A 130 3.85 -6.26 25.24
CA LYS A 130 4.76 -5.23 24.74
C LYS A 130 4.16 -4.51 23.52
N GLY A 131 3.65 -5.25 22.53
CA GLY A 131 3.04 -4.67 21.33
C GLY A 131 1.73 -3.91 21.57
N THR A 132 1.05 -4.16 22.70
CA THR A 132 -0.13 -3.38 23.10
C THR A 132 0.18 -2.14 23.92
N LYS A 133 1.38 -2.01 24.50
CA LYS A 133 1.81 -0.75 25.17
C LYS A 133 2.04 0.40 24.19
N ASP A 134 2.35 0.10 22.92
CA ASP A 134 2.55 1.10 21.86
C ASP A 134 1.28 1.42 21.06
N LYS A 135 0.11 0.98 21.52
CA LYS A 135 -1.16 1.22 20.83
C LYS A 135 -1.72 2.59 21.27
N PRO A 136 -1.84 3.61 20.40
CA PRO A 136 -2.65 4.78 20.72
C PRO A 136 -4.07 4.29 20.97
N GLU A 137 -4.65 4.61 22.13
CA GLU A 137 -5.99 4.18 22.53
C GLU A 137 -7.02 4.63 21.47
N PRO A 138 -7.50 3.73 20.58
CA PRO A 138 -8.31 4.14 19.43
C PRO A 138 -9.64 4.73 19.88
N GLN A 139 -10.10 4.33 21.06
CA GLN A 139 -11.31 4.84 21.69
C GLN A 139 -11.14 6.25 22.24
N LYS A 140 -9.94 6.69 22.64
CA LYS A 140 -9.71 8.08 23.06
C LYS A 140 -9.60 9.00 21.85
N GLY A 141 -8.83 8.60 20.83
CA GLY A 141 -8.70 9.38 19.58
C GLY A 141 -10.02 9.54 18.82
N PHE A 142 -10.89 8.53 18.84
CA PHE A 142 -12.22 8.61 18.21
C PHE A 142 -13.19 9.49 19.01
N LYS A 143 -13.13 9.46 20.35
CA LYS A 143 -13.93 10.33 21.22
C LYS A 143 -13.49 11.79 21.12
N GLU A 144 -12.18 12.06 21.15
CA GLU A 144 -11.62 13.39 20.93
C GLU A 144 -12.01 13.94 19.54
N SER A 145 -12.01 13.09 18.50
CA SER A 145 -12.42 13.51 17.16
C SER A 145 -13.91 13.89 17.09
N ILE A 146 -14.78 13.18 17.81
CA ILE A 146 -16.22 13.49 17.88
C ILE A 146 -16.47 14.76 18.71
N GLU A 147 -15.76 14.94 19.83
CA GLU A 147 -15.88 16.15 20.66
C GLU A 147 -15.32 17.40 19.95
N ALA A 148 -14.22 17.26 19.22
CA ALA A 148 -13.66 18.33 18.40
C ALA A 148 -14.61 18.75 17.26
N ALA A 149 -15.23 17.77 16.58
CA ALA A 149 -16.24 18.03 15.55
C ALA A 149 -17.49 18.73 16.12
N LYS A 150 -17.96 18.30 17.31
CA LYS A 150 -19.13 18.89 17.96
C LYS A 150 -18.88 20.31 18.43
N THR A 151 -17.72 20.57 19.03
CA THR A 151 -17.31 21.91 19.48
C THR A 151 -17.12 22.87 18.30
N GLY A 152 -16.52 22.40 17.21
CA GLY A 152 -16.38 23.17 15.98
C GLY A 152 -17.71 23.59 15.37
N ALA A 153 -18.69 22.68 15.32
CA ALA A 153 -20.03 22.97 14.81
C ALA A 153 -20.79 23.97 15.70
N GLN A 154 -20.71 23.81 17.03
CA GLN A 154 -21.42 24.69 17.96
C GLN A 154 -20.83 26.11 18.00
N LYS A 155 -19.51 26.25 17.81
CA LYS A 155 -18.83 27.55 17.74
C LYS A 155 -19.05 28.28 16.42
N GLY A 156 -19.30 27.55 15.32
CA GLY A 156 -19.61 28.10 14.01
C GLY A 156 -21.05 28.61 13.86
N LEU A 157 -21.99 28.09 14.65
CA LEU A 157 -23.42 28.42 14.59
C LEU A 157 -23.85 29.56 15.55
N GLY A 158 -22.90 30.13 16.31
CA GLY A 158 -23.13 31.18 17.30
C GLY A 158 -22.63 32.57 16.90
N LYS A 159 -22.45 32.85 15.60
CA LYS A 159 -22.14 34.17 15.07
C LYS A 159 -23.15 34.59 14.03
#